data_AF-A0A525CH87-F1
#
_entry.id   AF-A0A525CH87-F1
#
_cell.length_a   1.000
_cell.length_b   1.000
_cell.length_c   1.000
_cell.angle_alpha   90.00
_cell.angle_beta   90.00
_cell.angle_gamma   90.00
#
_symmetry.space_group_name_H-M   'P 1'
#
loop_
_entity.id
_entity.type
_entity.pdbx_description
1 polymer ?
#
loop_
_entity_poly.entity_id
_entity_poly.type
_entity_poly.pdbx_seq_one_letter_code
_entity_poly.pdbx_strand_id
1 'polypeptide(L)' 'MRQIVLDTETTGIEISQGNRILEIGCVEMISRR' A
#
# COMPACT_ATOMS: atom_id res chain seq x y z
N MET A 1 19.92 -5.32 1.61
CA MET A 1 18.93 -4.64 0.73
C MET A 1 17.82 -4.11 1.63
N ARG A 2 17.42 -2.84 1.47
CA ARG A 2 16.25 -2.27 2.18
C ARG A 2 15.04 -2.42 1.27
N GLN A 3 13.92 -2.86 1.83
CA GLN A 3 12.65 -3.01 1.12
C GLN A 3 11.57 -2.28 1.90
N ILE A 4 10.67 -1.61 1.18
CA ILE A 4 9.47 -1.01 1.76
C ILE A 4 8.29 -1.74 1.15
N VAL A 5 7.44 -2.29 2.01
CA VAL A 5 6.18 -2.91 1.60
C VAL A 5 5.06 -2.02 2.06
N LEU A 6 4.17 -1.69 1.12
CA LEU A 6 2.99 -0.90 1.36
C LEU A 6 1.77 -1.79 1.21
N ASP A 7 0.82 -1.54 2.10
CA ASP A 7 -0.53 -2.07 2.02
C ASP A 7 -1.49 -0.88 2.02
N THR A 8 -2.51 -0.93 1.17
CA THR A 8 -3.43 0.20 1.01
C THR A 8 -4.86 -0.28 1.06
N GLU A 9 -5.64 0.34 1.92
CA GLU A 9 -7.08 0.16 1.94
C GLU A 9 -7.76 1.27 1.17
N THR A 10 -8.76 0.90 0.37
CA THR A 10 -9.44 1.81 -0.56
C THR A 10 -10.96 1.70 -0.40
N THR A 11 -11.68 2.73 -0.86
CA THR A 11 -13.15 2.68 -0.91
C THR A 11 -13.68 1.64 -1.93
N GLY A 12 -12.81 1.12 -2.80
CA GLY A 12 -13.10 0.16 -3.86
C GLY A 12 -11.94 0.08 -4.87
N ILE A 13 -11.98 -0.87 -5.80
CA ILE A 13 -10.82 -1.23 -6.64
C ILE A 13 -10.70 -0.35 -7.91
N GLU A 14 -11.81 -0.01 -8.55
CA GLU A 14 -11.78 0.65 -9.87
C GLU A 14 -11.62 2.18 -9.78
N ILE A 15 -10.64 2.73 -10.50
CA ILE A 15 -10.37 4.18 -10.56
C ILE A 15 -11.51 4.93 -11.25
N SER A 16 -12.08 4.34 -12.31
CA SER A 16 -13.16 4.92 -13.12
C SER A 16 -14.40 5.28 -12.28
N GLN A 17 -14.61 4.57 -11.18
CA GLN A 17 -15.71 4.78 -10.24
C GLN A 17 -15.41 5.84 -9.17
N GLY A 18 -14.25 6.50 -9.24
CA GLY A 18 -13.86 7.56 -8.31
C GLY A 18 -13.40 7.07 -6.94
N ASN A 19 -13.03 5.79 -6.82
CA ASN A 19 -12.53 5.21 -5.57
C ASN A 19 -11.22 5.88 -5.12
N ARG A 20 -11.02 5.95 -3.80
CA ARG A 20 -9.88 6.64 -3.17
C ARG A 20 -9.20 5.77 -2.14
N ILE A 21 -7.93 6.07 -1.89
CA ILE A 21 -7.16 5.51 -0.77
C ILE A 21 -7.71 6.09 0.53
N LEU A 22 -7.86 5.22 1.53
CA LEU A 22 -8.28 5.58 2.88
C LEU A 22 -7.09 5.48 3.85
N GLU A 23 -6.30 4.42 3.71
CA GLU A 23 -5.18 4.12 4.60
C GLU A 23 -3.97 3.64 3.80
N ILE A 24 -2.78 3.92 4.35
CA ILE A 24 -1.52 3.35 3.88
C ILE A 24 -0.78 2.79 5.10
N GLY A 25 -0.70 1.46 5.15
CA GLY A 25 0.21 0.75 6.04
C GLY A 25 1.59 0.64 5.40
N CYS A 26 2.64 0.79 6.20
CA CYS A 26 4.01 0.71 5.72
C CYS A 26 4.89 -0.06 6.71
N VAL A 27 5.63 -1.04 6.21
CA VAL A 27 6.72 -1.70 6.95
C VAL A 27 8.00 -1.59 6.17
N GLU A 28 9.05 -1.12 6.84
CA GLU A 28 10.41 -1.19 6.35
C GLU A 28 11.05 -2.52 6.77
N MET A 29 11.53 -3.28 5.78
CA MET A 29 12.33 -4.48 6.01
C MET A 29 13.80 -4.22 5.68
N ILE A 30 14.66 -4.47 6.66
CA ILE A 30 16.11 -4.33 6.53
C ILE A 30 16.71 -5.73 6.39
N SER A 31 17.48 -5.96 5.32
CA SER A 31 18.26 -7.20 5.12
C SER A 31 17.43 -8.50 5.01
N ARG A 32 16.23 -8.41 4.43
CA ARG A 32 15.47 -9.59 3.97
C ARG A 32 16.22 -10.25 2.80
N ARG A 33 16.43 -11.58 2.87
CA ARG A 33 16.99 -12.42 1.81
C ARG A 33 15.93 -13.34 1.25
#